data_AF-A0A7S1C8S0-F1
#
_entry.id   AF-A0A7S1C8S0-F1
#
_cell.length_a   1.000
_cell.length_b   1.000
_cell.length_c   1.000
_cell.angle_alpha   90.00
_cell.angle_beta   90.00
_cell.angle_gamma   90.00
#
_symmetry.space_group_name_H-M   'P 1'
#
loop_
_entity.id
_entity.type
_entity.pdbx_description
1 polymer ?
#
loop_
_entity_poly.entity_id
_entity_poly.type
_entity_poly.pdbx_seq_one_letter_code
_entity_poly.pdbx_strand_id
1 'polypeptide(L)'
;CWKPPRTPASAAVVLSPLPSSSNLPKAFDWRAAPGPSNRGGANSTRNWCDRVLTQQQPRVCGSCWAEAATGALSDRFTIATGGALRVALAPQVLLNFQESDGTCMGGDAYDAYHFIHNHGITDDTCAPFTGQDLSWGFDYTGGSQEDDSTD
;
A
#
# COMPACT_ATOMS: atom_id res chain seq x y z
N CYS A 1 9.69 -6.91 -7.57
CA CYS A 1 8.36 -7.30 -7.05
C CYS A 1 7.95 -8.62 -7.68
N TRP A 2 7.23 -9.45 -6.94
CA TRP A 2 6.57 -10.65 -7.48
C TRP A 2 5.69 -10.23 -8.68
N LYS A 3 5.69 -11.03 -9.74
CA LYS A 3 4.90 -10.78 -10.95
C LYS A 3 3.69 -11.71 -10.92
N PRO A 4 2.48 -11.19 -10.70
CA PRO A 4 1.30 -12.04 -10.78
C PRO A 4 1.11 -12.64 -12.17
N PRO A 5 0.45 -13.81 -12.25
CA PRO A 5 -0.17 -14.27 -13.48
C PRO A 5 -1.08 -13.18 -14.03
N ARG A 6 -1.01 -12.90 -15.33
CA ARG A 6 -1.91 -11.91 -15.95
C ARG A 6 -3.32 -12.48 -15.98
N THR A 7 -4.18 -12.07 -15.06
CA THR A 7 -5.62 -12.24 -15.24
C THR A 7 -6.10 -11.24 -16.30
N PRO A 8 -6.90 -11.69 -17.29
CA PRO A 8 -7.49 -10.77 -18.25
C PRO A 8 -8.42 -9.79 -17.50
N ALA A 9 -8.30 -8.50 -17.82
CA ALA A 9 -9.14 -7.48 -17.22
C ALA A 9 -10.63 -7.82 -17.46
N SER A 10 -11.38 -8.04 -16.38
CA SER A 10 -12.82 -8.26 -16.48
C SER A 10 -13.50 -6.96 -16.92
N ALA A 11 -14.22 -7.02 -18.04
CA ALA A 11 -14.99 -5.89 -18.57
C ALA A 11 -16.05 -5.37 -17.59
N ALA A 12 -16.43 -6.15 -16.58
CA ALA A 12 -17.41 -5.76 -15.55
C ALA A 12 -16.89 -4.72 -14.55
N VAL A 13 -15.57 -4.49 -14.47
CA VAL A 13 -14.97 -3.61 -13.45
C VAL A 13 -14.68 -2.20 -14.00
N VAL A 14 -14.48 -2.07 -15.32
CA VAL A 14 -14.21 -0.79 -15.97
C VAL A 14 -15.54 -0.12 -16.37
N LEU A 15 -16.15 0.55 -15.39
CA LEU A 15 -17.48 1.17 -15.55
C LEU A 15 -17.43 2.53 -16.25
N SER A 16 -16.27 3.19 -16.29
CA SER A 16 -16.09 4.48 -16.96
C SER A 16 -15.38 4.32 -18.31
N PRO A 17 -15.72 5.16 -19.31
CA PRO A 17 -14.99 5.21 -20.56
C PRO A 17 -13.50 5.47 -20.32
N LEU A 18 -12.63 4.88 -21.15
CA LEU A 18 -11.20 5.21 -21.13
C LEU A 18 -11.04 6.73 -21.26
N PRO A 19 -10.29 7.39 -20.37
CA PRO A 19 -10.10 8.82 -20.44
C PRO A 19 -9.40 9.21 -21.74
N SER A 20 -9.88 10.27 -22.40
CA SER A 20 -9.21 10.83 -23.58
C SER A 20 -7.82 11.34 -23.22
N SER A 21 -6.80 10.96 -23.98
CA SER A 21 -5.42 11.43 -23.79
C SER A 21 -5.21 12.89 -24.24
N SER A 22 -6.18 13.49 -24.93
CA SER A 22 -6.03 14.81 -25.57
C SER A 22 -5.72 15.97 -24.61
N ASN A 23 -6.07 15.82 -23.32
CA ASN A 23 -5.96 16.88 -22.31
C ASN A 23 -5.00 16.50 -21.15
N LEU A 24 -4.12 15.52 -21.34
CA LEU A 24 -3.14 15.16 -20.32
C LEU A 24 -1.93 16.12 -20.34
N PRO A 25 -1.34 16.43 -19.17
CA PRO A 25 -0.16 17.27 -19.11
C PRO A 25 1.05 16.54 -19.73
N LYS A 26 1.96 17.30 -20.35
CA LYS A 26 3.19 16.76 -20.96
C LYS A 26 4.15 16.12 -19.94
N ALA A 27 4.07 16.56 -18.68
CA ALA A 27 4.82 16.01 -17.57
C ALA A 27 3.93 16.07 -16.32
N PHE A 28 4.06 15.07 -15.45
CA PHE A 28 3.23 14.95 -14.26
C PHE A 28 4.04 14.34 -13.11
N ASP A 29 3.87 14.91 -11.92
CA ASP A 29 4.47 14.41 -10.69
C ASP A 29 3.48 14.65 -9.54
N TRP A 30 3.01 13.59 -8.88
CA TRP A 30 2.12 13.70 -7.72
C TRP A 30 2.75 14.47 -6.56
N ARG A 31 4.08 14.57 -6.50
CA ARG A 31 4.80 15.38 -5.50
C ARG A 31 4.71 16.88 -5.77
N ALA A 32 4.28 17.26 -6.97
CA ALA A 32 4.14 18.65 -7.42
C ALA A 32 2.90 18.82 -8.32
N ALA A 33 1.79 18.17 -7.99
CA ALA A 33 0.58 18.26 -8.81
C ALA A 33 -0.32 19.43 -8.37
N PRO A 34 -1.09 20.02 -9.30
CA PRO A 34 -2.11 21.02 -8.97
C PRO A 34 -3.12 20.46 -7.97
N GLY A 35 -3.55 21.29 -7.03
CA GLY A 35 -4.62 20.93 -6.09
C GLY A 35 -6.01 21.37 -6.53
N PRO A 36 -7.06 20.98 -5.79
CA PRO A 36 -8.37 21.61 -5.93
C PRO A 36 -8.21 23.13 -5.84
N SER A 37 -8.82 23.84 -6.81
CA SER A 37 -8.71 25.30 -7.02
C SER A 37 -9.03 26.16 -5.78
N ASN A 38 -9.63 25.55 -4.76
CA ASN A 38 -10.20 26.24 -3.61
C ASN A 38 -9.21 26.36 -2.43
N ARG A 39 -7.98 25.84 -2.53
CA ARG A 39 -7.00 25.85 -1.41
C ARG A 39 -5.62 26.43 -1.76
N GLY A 40 -5.47 27.16 -2.86
CA GLY A 40 -4.19 27.79 -3.22
C GLY A 40 -4.33 28.62 -4.49
N GLY A 41 -3.49 29.65 -4.65
CA GLY A 41 -3.50 30.48 -5.85
C GLY A 41 -3.31 29.65 -7.12
N ALA A 42 -3.75 30.17 -8.27
CA ALA A 42 -3.82 29.46 -9.55
C ALA A 42 -2.54 28.74 -10.02
N ASN A 43 -1.39 29.02 -9.39
CA ASN A 43 -0.07 28.44 -9.69
C ASN A 43 0.54 27.60 -8.54
N SER A 44 -0.19 27.27 -7.48
CA SER A 44 0.37 26.49 -6.37
C SER A 44 0.29 24.98 -6.61
N THR A 45 1.44 24.31 -6.61
CA THR A 45 1.55 22.84 -6.60
C THR A 45 1.63 22.32 -5.17
N ARG A 46 1.23 21.06 -4.94
CA ARG A 46 1.35 20.37 -3.66
C ARG A 46 1.90 18.96 -3.83
N ASN A 47 2.55 18.48 -2.78
CA ASN A 47 2.91 17.07 -2.67
C ASN A 47 1.69 16.27 -2.20
N TRP A 48 1.14 15.41 -3.05
CA TRP A 48 0.01 14.55 -2.72
C TRP A 48 0.43 13.17 -2.23
N CYS A 49 1.72 12.85 -2.32
CA CYS A 49 2.27 11.61 -1.81
C CYS A 49 2.43 11.68 -0.29
N ASP A 50 2.19 10.54 0.35
CA ASP A 50 2.52 10.27 1.73
C ASP A 50 3.99 9.81 1.86
N ARG A 51 4.37 9.35 3.06
CA ARG A 51 5.70 8.82 3.35
C ARG A 51 6.08 7.68 2.41
N VAL A 52 7.33 7.70 1.95
CA VAL A 52 7.93 6.57 1.23
C VAL A 52 8.10 5.38 2.18
N LEU A 53 7.58 4.22 1.78
CA LEU A 53 7.72 2.95 2.48
C LEU A 53 8.95 2.18 1.97
N THR A 54 9.48 1.27 2.79
CA THR A 54 10.65 0.46 2.43
C THR A 54 10.58 -0.95 3.01
N GLN A 55 10.67 -1.93 2.13
CA GLN A 55 10.70 -3.35 2.47
C GLN A 55 12.07 -3.85 2.96
N GLN A 56 13.06 -2.95 2.99
CA GLN A 56 14.45 -3.31 3.29
C GLN A 56 14.81 -3.12 4.76
N GLN A 57 13.96 -2.43 5.52
CA GLN A 57 14.20 -2.06 6.91
C GLN A 57 12.89 -2.16 7.70
N PRO A 58 12.93 -2.59 8.98
CA PRO A 58 14.11 -2.94 9.77
C PRO A 58 14.72 -4.30 9.40
N ARG A 59 14.00 -5.11 8.61
CA ARG A 59 14.46 -6.38 8.05
C ARG A 59 14.08 -6.45 6.59
N VAL A 60 14.84 -7.21 5.82
CA VAL A 60 14.52 -7.47 4.41
C VAL A 60 13.34 -8.42 4.35
N CYS A 61 12.23 -7.97 3.77
CA CYS A 61 11.01 -8.73 3.56
C CYS A 61 10.55 -8.52 2.11
N GLY A 62 9.96 -9.53 1.47
CA GLY A 62 9.36 -9.42 0.14
C GLY A 62 8.02 -8.68 0.12
N SER A 63 7.83 -7.68 0.99
CA SER A 63 6.58 -6.93 1.24
C SER A 63 6.23 -5.88 0.19
N CYS A 64 6.91 -5.82 -0.97
CA CYS A 64 6.63 -4.85 -2.03
C CYS A 64 5.14 -4.75 -2.42
N TRP A 65 4.42 -5.87 -2.37
CA TRP A 65 3.00 -5.94 -2.69
C TRP A 65 2.16 -5.16 -1.67
N ALA A 66 2.44 -5.35 -0.38
CA ALA A 66 1.78 -4.69 0.73
C ALA A 66 2.13 -3.19 0.76
N GLU A 67 3.42 -2.85 0.66
CA GLU A 67 3.86 -1.45 0.69
C GLU A 67 3.40 -0.64 -0.52
N ALA A 68 3.42 -1.23 -1.72
CA ALA A 68 2.89 -0.55 -2.90
C ALA A 68 1.38 -0.31 -2.77
N ALA A 69 0.63 -1.30 -2.26
CA ALA A 69 -0.80 -1.18 -2.08
C ALA A 69 -1.16 -0.11 -1.04
N THR A 70 -0.57 -0.18 0.15
CA THR A 70 -0.84 0.77 1.25
C THR A 70 -0.36 2.17 0.91
N GLY A 71 0.85 2.32 0.36
CA GLY A 71 1.38 3.63 -0.05
C GLY A 71 0.52 4.31 -1.11
N ALA A 72 0.09 3.57 -2.15
CA ALA A 72 -0.80 4.14 -3.17
C ALA A 72 -2.18 4.51 -2.60
N LEU A 73 -2.69 3.78 -1.61
CA LEU A 73 -3.97 4.10 -0.99
C LEU A 73 -3.87 5.33 -0.05
N SER A 74 -2.77 5.46 0.70
CA SER A 74 -2.44 6.66 1.48
C SER A 74 -2.40 7.92 0.62
N ASP A 75 -1.73 7.86 -0.54
CA ASP A 75 -1.70 8.96 -1.51
C ASP A 75 -3.12 9.31 -2.00
N ARG A 76 -3.94 8.30 -2.29
CA ARG A 76 -5.32 8.49 -2.74
C ARG A 76 -6.22 9.10 -1.66
N PHE A 77 -6.03 8.79 -0.38
CA PHE A 77 -6.72 9.49 0.71
C PHE A 77 -6.34 10.98 0.73
N THR A 78 -5.05 11.28 0.57
CA THR A 78 -4.56 12.66 0.50
C THR A 78 -5.18 13.42 -0.67
N ILE A 79 -5.25 12.79 -1.85
CA ILE A 79 -5.87 13.37 -3.05
C ILE A 79 -7.37 13.59 -2.85
N ALA A 80 -8.10 12.54 -2.44
CA ALA A 80 -9.56 12.57 -2.32
C ALA A 80 -10.06 13.59 -1.30
N THR A 81 -9.30 13.80 -0.23
CA THR A 81 -9.66 14.77 0.82
C THR A 81 -9.12 16.19 0.56
N GLY A 82 -8.46 16.40 -0.59
CA GLY A 82 -7.81 17.66 -0.90
C GLY A 82 -6.77 18.04 0.16
N GLY A 83 -6.09 17.04 0.73
CA GLY A 83 -5.00 17.16 1.70
C GLY A 83 -5.44 17.27 3.15
N ALA A 84 -6.74 17.12 3.46
CA ALA A 84 -7.23 17.19 4.82
C ALA A 84 -6.90 15.94 5.65
N LEU A 85 -6.78 14.79 5.01
CA LEU A 85 -6.35 13.54 5.62
C LEU A 85 -5.06 13.07 4.95
N ARG A 86 -4.00 12.94 5.75
CA ARG A 86 -2.74 12.27 5.39
C ARG A 86 -2.52 11.16 6.39
N VAL A 87 -2.43 9.94 5.92
CA VAL A 87 -2.40 8.76 6.78
C VAL A 87 -1.52 7.71 6.12
N ALA A 88 -0.43 7.35 6.81
CA ALA A 88 0.42 6.24 6.42
C ALA A 88 -0.27 4.94 6.87
N LEU A 89 -0.78 4.15 5.93
CA LEU A 89 -1.44 2.87 6.24
C LEU A 89 -0.40 1.80 6.57
N ALA A 90 -0.73 0.90 7.49
CA ALA A 90 0.19 -0.11 8.02
C ALA A 90 0.37 -1.32 7.08
N PRO A 91 1.47 -1.44 6.30
CA PRO A 91 1.70 -2.66 5.51
C PRO A 91 1.86 -3.91 6.38
N GLN A 92 2.26 -3.76 7.64
CA GLN A 92 2.38 -4.87 8.58
C GLN A 92 1.04 -5.57 8.83
N VAL A 93 -0.09 -4.85 8.78
CA VAL A 93 -1.42 -5.48 8.93
C VAL A 93 -1.65 -6.52 7.84
N LEU A 94 -1.12 -6.35 6.63
CA LEU A 94 -1.26 -7.35 5.59
C LEU A 94 -0.43 -8.60 5.90
N LEU A 95 0.83 -8.44 6.31
CA LEU A 95 1.70 -9.56 6.75
C LEU A 95 1.20 -10.27 8.01
N ASN A 96 0.27 -9.64 8.73
CA ASN A 96 -0.27 -10.10 10.00
C ASN A 96 -1.44 -11.10 9.84
N PHE A 97 -2.10 -11.08 8.69
CA PHE A 97 -3.33 -11.82 8.44
C PHE A 97 -3.20 -12.68 7.19
N GLN A 98 -3.40 -14.01 7.35
CA GLN A 98 -3.34 -14.97 6.25
C GLN A 98 -4.36 -14.68 5.14
N GLU A 99 -5.50 -14.07 5.48
CA GLU A 99 -6.55 -13.68 4.54
C GLU A 99 -6.11 -12.61 3.52
N SER A 100 -4.96 -11.97 3.72
CA SER A 100 -4.36 -11.06 2.75
C SER A 100 -3.65 -11.76 1.58
N ASP A 101 -3.51 -13.10 1.65
CA ASP A 101 -2.87 -13.97 0.66
C ASP A 101 -1.44 -13.54 0.25
N GLY A 102 -0.67 -13.03 1.23
CA GLY A 102 0.71 -12.65 1.02
C GLY A 102 1.58 -12.76 2.26
N THR A 103 2.89 -12.79 2.03
CA THR A 103 3.94 -12.99 3.04
C THR A 103 5.20 -12.17 2.69
N CYS A 104 6.26 -12.32 3.49
CA CYS A 104 7.60 -11.87 3.13
C CYS A 104 8.22 -12.64 1.95
N MET A 105 7.58 -13.69 1.45
CA MET A 105 7.98 -14.37 0.21
C MET A 105 7.28 -13.79 -1.04
N GLY A 106 6.37 -12.83 -0.86
CA GLY A 106 5.63 -12.16 -1.93
C GLY A 106 4.12 -12.18 -1.71
N GLY A 107 3.40 -11.55 -2.63
CA GLY A 107 1.93 -11.42 -2.62
C GLY A 107 1.47 -10.52 -3.77
N ASP A 108 0.16 -10.31 -3.88
CA ASP A 108 -0.48 -9.47 -4.90
C ASP A 108 -1.07 -8.18 -4.31
N ALA A 109 -0.93 -7.05 -5.02
CA ALA A 109 -1.57 -5.80 -4.61
C ALA A 109 -3.11 -5.86 -4.72
N TYR A 110 -3.65 -6.67 -5.63
CA TYR A 110 -5.08 -6.95 -5.74
C TYR A 110 -5.60 -7.61 -4.46
N ASP A 111 -4.93 -8.65 -3.96
CA ASP A 111 -5.33 -9.33 -2.74
C ASP A 111 -5.20 -8.41 -1.51
N ALA A 112 -4.15 -7.58 -1.47
CA ALA A 112 -4.05 -6.51 -0.48
C ALA A 112 -5.26 -5.57 -0.51
N TYR A 113 -5.65 -5.06 -1.68
CA TYR A 113 -6.81 -4.18 -1.79
C TYR A 113 -8.12 -4.89 -1.47
N HIS A 114 -8.27 -6.15 -1.86
CA HIS A 114 -9.43 -6.97 -1.53
C HIS A 114 -9.57 -7.16 -0.02
N PHE A 115 -8.46 -7.47 0.67
CA PHE A 115 -8.41 -7.54 2.13
C PHE A 115 -8.80 -6.20 2.76
N ILE A 116 -8.16 -5.10 2.34
CA ILE A 116 -8.44 -3.76 2.89
C ILE A 116 -9.91 -3.37 2.70
N HIS A 117 -10.50 -3.70 1.56
CA HIS A 117 -11.91 -3.43 1.29
C HIS A 117 -12.85 -4.19 2.25
N ASN A 118 -12.54 -5.45 2.55
CA ASN A 118 -13.43 -6.31 3.34
C ASN A 118 -13.22 -6.17 4.86
N HIS A 119 -12.00 -5.87 5.30
CA HIS A 119 -11.62 -5.87 6.72
C HIS A 119 -11.20 -4.49 7.25
N GLY A 120 -10.90 -3.54 6.35
CA GLY A 120 -10.24 -2.30 6.71
C GLY A 120 -8.75 -2.48 6.95
N ILE A 121 -8.07 -1.39 7.31
CA ILE A 121 -6.66 -1.36 7.64
C ILE A 121 -6.36 -0.19 8.58
N THR A 122 -5.39 -0.37 9.47
CA THR A 122 -4.97 0.69 10.42
C THR A 122 -3.91 1.60 9.80
N ASP A 123 -3.63 2.72 10.46
CA ASP A 123 -2.40 3.47 10.21
C ASP A 123 -1.18 2.77 10.84
N ASP A 124 0.01 3.15 10.39
CA ASP A 124 1.29 2.54 10.75
C ASP A 124 1.68 2.71 12.23
N THR A 125 1.02 3.58 12.98
CA THR A 125 1.26 3.72 14.42
C THR A 125 0.58 2.61 15.23
N CYS A 126 -0.53 2.04 14.74
CA CYS A 126 -1.19 0.90 15.37
C CYS A 126 -0.48 -0.43 15.12
N ALA A 127 0.13 -0.60 13.94
CA ALA A 127 0.88 -1.78 13.56
C ALA A 127 2.19 -1.38 12.85
N PRO A 128 3.22 -1.00 13.63
CA PRO A 128 4.51 -0.63 13.08
C PRO A 128 5.13 -1.76 12.26
N PHE A 129 5.81 -1.41 11.17
CA PHE A 129 6.44 -2.39 10.28
C PHE A 129 7.62 -3.09 10.94
N THR A 130 7.57 -4.42 11.02
CA THR A 130 8.64 -5.27 11.53
C THR A 130 9.34 -6.06 10.43
N GLY A 131 8.71 -6.19 9.26
CA GLY A 131 9.24 -6.94 8.13
C GLY A 131 9.28 -8.45 8.41
N GLN A 132 8.28 -8.95 9.13
CA GLN A 132 8.13 -10.35 9.49
C GLN A 132 6.71 -10.80 9.20
N ASP A 133 6.56 -12.06 8.79
CA ASP A 133 5.28 -12.73 8.79
C ASP A 133 4.88 -12.99 10.23
N LEU A 134 3.84 -12.29 10.70
CA LEU A 134 3.29 -12.51 12.03
C LEU A 134 1.92 -13.15 11.83
N SER A 135 1.64 -14.27 12.48
CA SER A 135 0.25 -14.73 12.56
C SER A 135 -0.40 -14.09 13.77
N TRP A 136 -1.42 -13.24 13.58
CA TRP A 136 -2.31 -12.89 14.69
C TRP A 136 -3.00 -14.18 15.17
N GLY A 137 -2.50 -14.72 16.29
CA GLY A 137 -2.87 -16.05 16.79
C GLY A 137 -1.70 -16.94 17.22
N PHE A 138 -0.44 -16.52 17.07
CA PHE A 138 0.69 -17.13 17.78
C PHE A 138 1.28 -16.17 18.81
N ASP A 139 1.53 -16.75 19.97
CA ASP A 139 1.85 -16.14 21.23
C ASP A 139 3.11 -15.25 21.15
N TYR A 140 2.98 -13.99 21.58
CA TYR A 140 4.12 -13.09 21.85
C TYR A 140 4.72 -13.37 23.24
N THR A 141 4.52 -14.55 23.82
CA THR A 141 5.39 -15.04 24.90
C THR A 141 6.60 -15.72 24.25
N GLY A 142 7.79 -15.18 24.52
CA GLY A 142 9.05 -15.69 23.99
C GLY A 142 9.35 -17.14 24.42
N GLY A 143 8.79 -18.10 23.69
CA GLY A 143 9.12 -19.52 23.75
C GLY A 143 9.96 -19.90 22.54
N SER A 144 11.25 -20.12 22.80
CA SER A 144 12.24 -20.88 22.00
C SER A 144 12.11 -20.83 20.48
N GLN A 145 12.94 -19.98 19.88
CA GLN A 145 13.55 -20.27 18.58
C GLN A 145 14.16 -21.68 18.68
N GLU A 146 13.57 -22.68 18.01
CA GLU A 146 14.26 -23.93 17.72
C GLU A 146 15.22 -23.66 16.57
N ASP A 147 16.48 -23.51 16.96
CA ASP A 147 17.66 -23.56 16.13
C ASP A 147 17.81 -24.96 15.51
N ASP A 148 17.09 -25.21 14.42
CA ASP A 148 17.35 -26.31 13.50
C ASP A 148 18.61 -26.01 12.68
N SER A 149 19.76 -26.26 13.30
CA SER A 149 21.05 -26.31 12.63
C SER A 149 21.43 -27.78 12.45
N THR A 150 21.02 -28.36 11.32
CA THR A 150 21.67 -29.56 10.76
C THR A 150 22.69 -29.12 9.72
N ASP A 151 23.96 -29.11 10.10
CA ASP A 151 25.14 -29.53 9.32
C ASP A 151 26.31 -29.81 10.27
#